data_AF-A0A6V7J0P5-F1
#
_entry.id   AF-A0A6V7J0P5-F1
#
_cell.length_a   1.000
_cell.length_b   1.000
_cell.length_c   1.000
_cell.angle_alpha   90.00
_cell.angle_beta   90.00
_cell.angle_gamma   90.00
#
_symmetry.space_group_name_H-M   'P 1'
#
loop_
_entity.id
_entity.type
_entity.pdbx_description
1 polymer ?
#
loop_
_entity_poly.entity_id
_entity_poly.type
_entity_poly.pdbx_seq_one_letter_code
_entity_poly.pdbx_strand_id
1 'polypeptide(L)'
;GKNQPTASGKSLMCAYKLCRVEFRYWGMQTKLEKFIHDVALRKTMLRAHIQAWAWQDEWIGLTMEDIREIERQTQEALKKKMAAIEAAERGESLGDSEEDGATPQEVDVAKTLVATLGSIEKHEDPQSPPSIRKPSEIPIINTSVSSEGDATPDDSPTQLLPPR
;
A
#
# COMPACT_ATOMS: atom_id res chain seq x y z
N GLY A 1 -1.71 25.93 -4.81
CA GLY A 1 -0.44 25.31 -5.25
C GLY A 1 0.12 26.11 -6.42
N LYS A 2 1.41 25.96 -6.76
CA LYS A 2 1.96 26.54 -8.00
C LYS A 2 1.33 25.84 -9.20
N ASN A 3 1.03 26.57 -10.28
CA ASN A 3 0.58 25.97 -11.53
C ASN A 3 1.69 25.04 -12.07
N GLN A 4 1.29 23.84 -12.49
CA GLN A 4 2.15 22.84 -13.09
C GLN A 4 1.85 22.76 -14.59
N PRO A 5 2.84 22.43 -15.45
CA PRO A 5 4.24 22.15 -15.12
C PRO A 5 5.05 23.41 -14.76
N THR A 6 6.21 23.24 -14.11
CA THR A 6 7.16 24.33 -13.81
C THR A 6 7.69 24.98 -15.11
N ALA A 7 8.32 26.15 -15.00
CA ALA A 7 8.96 26.82 -16.13
C ALA A 7 10.05 25.97 -16.83
N SER A 8 10.59 24.97 -16.14
CA SER A 8 11.52 23.97 -16.68
C SER A 8 10.85 22.75 -17.31
N GLY A 9 9.52 22.75 -17.45
CA GLY A 9 8.73 21.66 -18.05
C GLY A 9 8.50 20.45 -17.13
N LYS A 10 8.85 20.52 -15.84
CA LYS A 10 8.71 19.40 -14.91
C LYS A 10 7.37 19.47 -14.19
N SER A 11 6.68 18.34 -14.07
CA SER A 11 5.50 18.21 -13.20
C SER A 11 5.89 17.54 -11.89
N LEU A 12 5.39 18.06 -10.77
CA LEU A 12 5.66 17.53 -9.43
C LEU A 12 4.35 17.34 -8.68
N MET A 13 4.25 16.22 -7.96
CA MET A 13 3.14 15.88 -7.07
C MET A 13 3.67 15.39 -5.72
N CYS A 14 2.83 15.47 -4.70
CA CYS A 14 3.10 14.90 -3.38
C CYS A 14 1.84 14.19 -2.88
N ALA A 15 2.02 12.98 -2.34
CA ALA A 15 0.94 12.23 -1.71
C ALA A 15 1.16 12.19 -0.18
N TYR A 16 0.22 12.76 0.56
CA TYR A 16 0.24 12.74 2.03
C TYR A 16 -0.53 11.51 2.54
N LYS A 17 0.20 10.46 2.93
CA LYS A 17 -0.38 9.18 3.39
C LYS A 17 -0.39 9.11 4.92
N LEU A 18 -1.48 9.55 5.54
CA LEU A 18 -1.67 9.42 6.99
C LEU A 18 -2.05 7.98 7.35
N CYS A 19 -1.10 7.22 7.90
CA CYS A 19 -1.31 5.83 8.27
C CYS A 19 -1.57 5.71 9.78
N ARG A 20 -2.60 4.97 10.17
CA ARG A 20 -2.87 4.59 11.57
C ARG A 20 -2.86 3.08 11.66
N VAL A 21 -2.08 2.56 12.61
CA VAL A 21 -2.05 1.13 12.95
C VAL A 21 -2.57 0.97 14.36
N GLU A 22 -3.44 -0.01 14.56
CA GLU A 22 -3.94 -0.40 15.88
C GLU A 22 -3.77 -1.91 16.02
N PHE A 23 -2.92 -2.35 16.94
CA PHE A 23 -2.67 -3.76 17.20
C PHE A 23 -2.93 -4.08 18.67
N ARG A 24 -4.17 -4.46 18.99
CA ARG A 24 -4.61 -4.71 20.37
C ARG A 24 -4.21 -6.11 20.82
N TYR A 25 -2.98 -6.24 21.28
CA TYR A 25 -2.48 -7.48 21.86
C TYR A 25 -1.65 -7.22 23.12
N TRP A 26 -1.94 -7.98 24.17
CA TRP A 26 -1.27 -7.80 25.45
C TRP A 26 0.23 -8.07 25.33
N GLY A 27 1.04 -7.15 25.89
CA GLY A 27 2.50 -7.28 25.91
C GLY A 27 3.22 -7.03 24.57
N MET A 28 2.53 -6.89 23.43
CA MET A 28 3.17 -6.72 22.12
C MET A 28 2.68 -5.53 21.29
N GLN A 29 1.63 -4.82 21.71
CA GLN A 29 1.03 -3.69 20.98
C GLN A 29 2.08 -2.71 20.41
N THR A 30 2.84 -2.03 21.28
CA THR A 30 3.80 -0.99 20.84
C THR A 30 4.88 -1.53 19.92
N LYS A 31 5.39 -2.74 20.20
CA LYS A 31 6.44 -3.36 19.40
C LYS A 31 5.94 -3.67 17.98
N LEU A 32 4.73 -4.24 17.87
CA LEU A 32 4.16 -4.62 16.59
C LEU A 32 3.60 -3.41 15.82
N GLU A 33 2.94 -2.46 16.47
CA GLU A 33 2.52 -1.21 15.80
C GLU A 33 3.73 -0.46 15.22
N LYS A 34 4.82 -0.35 15.99
CA LYS A 34 6.07 0.25 15.50
C LYS A 34 6.66 -0.54 14.34
N PHE A 35 6.72 -1.86 14.43
CA PHE A 35 7.20 -2.70 13.34
C PHE A 35 6.38 -2.50 12.06
N ILE A 36 5.04 -2.47 12.15
CA ILE A 36 4.16 -2.28 11.00
C ILE A 36 4.41 -0.90 10.38
N HIS A 37 4.53 0.15 11.18
CA HIS A 37 4.85 1.49 10.65
C HIS A 37 6.23 1.54 9.98
N ASP A 38 7.27 1.10 10.70
CA ASP A 38 8.66 1.32 10.29
C ASP A 38 9.15 0.36 9.20
N VAL A 39 8.66 -0.87 9.24
CA VAL A 39 9.10 -1.94 8.34
C VAL A 39 8.05 -2.17 7.28
N ALA A 40 6.84 -2.58 7.65
CA ALA A 40 5.85 -3.00 6.66
C ALA A 40 5.40 -1.82 5.79
N LEU A 41 4.84 -0.78 6.38
CA LEU A 41 4.27 0.36 5.63
C LEU A 41 5.37 1.18 4.95
N ARG A 42 6.36 1.67 5.70
CA ARG A 42 7.40 2.54 5.13
C ARG A 42 8.16 1.87 3.98
N LYS A 43 8.61 0.62 4.15
CA LYS A 43 9.40 -0.05 3.09
C LYS A 43 8.52 -0.40 1.89
N THR A 44 7.30 -0.87 2.11
CA THR A 44 6.37 -1.18 1.01
C THR A 44 6.04 0.05 0.20
N MET A 45 5.70 1.17 0.86
CA MET A 45 5.43 2.43 0.16
C MET A 45 6.66 2.90 -0.62
N LEU A 46 7.86 2.89 -0.03
CA LEU A 46 9.07 3.30 -0.74
C LEU A 46 9.31 2.46 -2.00
N ARG A 47 9.26 1.13 -1.87
CA ARG A 47 9.45 0.19 -2.98
C ARG A 47 8.40 0.41 -4.08
N ALA A 48 7.13 0.54 -3.70
CA ALA A 48 6.04 0.75 -4.63
C ALA A 48 6.19 2.05 -5.44
N HIS A 49 6.58 3.17 -4.82
CA HIS A 49 6.79 4.42 -5.58
C HIS A 49 8.02 4.35 -6.48
N ILE A 50 9.10 3.68 -6.05
CA ILE A 50 10.27 3.45 -6.91
C ILE A 50 9.85 2.61 -8.13
N GLN A 51 9.07 1.56 -7.92
CA GLN A 51 8.56 0.72 -9.01
C GLN A 51 7.64 1.49 -9.95
N ALA A 52 6.66 2.24 -9.41
CA ALA A 52 5.76 3.06 -10.22
C ALA A 52 6.51 4.10 -11.06
N TRP A 53 7.61 4.66 -10.52
CA TRP A 53 8.49 5.56 -11.26
C TRP A 53 9.29 4.83 -12.35
N ALA A 54 9.88 3.68 -12.03
CA ALA A 54 10.67 2.91 -12.98
C ALA A 54 9.83 2.33 -14.14
N TRP A 55 8.54 2.09 -13.91
CA TRP A 55 7.60 1.59 -14.92
C TRP A 55 6.79 2.69 -15.60
N GLN A 56 7.28 3.93 -15.63
CA GLN A 56 6.55 5.06 -16.22
C GLN A 56 6.10 4.79 -17.65
N ASP A 57 7.00 4.20 -18.45
CA ASP A 57 6.77 3.94 -19.86
C ASP A 57 5.62 2.94 -20.11
N GLU A 58 5.31 2.08 -19.13
CA GLU A 58 4.25 1.07 -19.24
C GLU A 58 2.84 1.65 -19.07
N TRP A 59 2.72 2.76 -18.33
CA TRP A 59 1.42 3.35 -18.01
C TRP A 59 1.19 4.74 -18.58
N ILE A 60 2.24 5.45 -19.04
CA ILE A 60 2.08 6.73 -19.73
C ILE A 60 1.24 6.51 -20.99
N GLY A 61 0.14 7.25 -21.10
CA GLY A 61 -0.75 7.22 -22.26
C GLY A 61 -1.93 6.25 -22.14
N LEU A 62 -2.00 5.43 -21.09
CA LEU A 62 -3.19 4.64 -20.81
C LEU A 62 -4.38 5.54 -20.48
N THR A 63 -5.54 5.17 -21.02
CA THR A 63 -6.82 5.79 -20.64
C THR A 63 -7.36 5.12 -19.37
N MET A 64 -8.28 5.78 -18.68
CA MET A 64 -8.96 5.16 -17.54
C MET A 64 -9.74 3.89 -17.91
N GLU A 65 -10.13 3.72 -19.18
CA GLU A 65 -10.78 2.49 -19.64
C GLU A 65 -9.78 1.34 -19.76
N ASP A 66 -8.58 1.60 -20.29
CA ASP A 66 -7.50 0.61 -20.35
C ASP A 66 -7.12 0.16 -18.92
N ILE A 67 -7.04 1.09 -17.97
CA ILE A 67 -6.77 0.77 -16.56
C ILE A 67 -7.83 -0.16 -15.98
N ARG A 68 -9.12 0.09 -16.22
CA ARG A 68 -10.22 -0.76 -15.73
C ARG A 68 -10.17 -2.16 -16.33
N GLU A 69 -9.85 -2.27 -17.61
CA GLU A 69 -9.73 -3.57 -18.27
C GLU A 69 -8.53 -4.35 -17.73
N ILE A 70 -7.39 -3.70 -17.50
CA ILE A 70 -6.21 -4.30 -16.85
C ILE A 70 -6.55 -4.75 -15.43
N GLU A 71 -7.29 -3.96 -14.65
CA GLU A 71 -7.75 -4.32 -13.31
C GLU A 71 -8.65 -5.58 -13.35
N ARG A 72 -9.59 -5.65 -14.31
CA ARG A 72 -10.48 -6.81 -14.51
C ARG A 72 -9.68 -8.08 -14.82
N GLN A 73 -8.78 -8.01 -15.80
CA GLN A 73 -7.94 -9.14 -16.20
C GLN A 73 -7.02 -9.59 -15.05
N THR A 74 -6.44 -8.64 -14.32
CA THR A 74 -5.57 -8.93 -13.17
C THR A 74 -6.35 -9.59 -12.05
N GLN A 75 -7.58 -9.14 -11.78
CA GLN A 75 -8.45 -9.75 -10.77
C GLN A 75 -8.79 -11.21 -11.11
N GLU A 76 -9.12 -11.51 -12.37
CA GLU A 76 -9.39 -12.87 -12.84
C GLU A 76 -8.16 -13.78 -12.73
N ALA A 77 -7.00 -13.28 -13.17
CA ALA A 77 -5.74 -14.01 -13.08
C ALA A 77 -5.34 -14.28 -11.62
N LEU A 78 -5.47 -13.29 -10.73
CA LEU A 78 -5.22 -13.45 -9.30
C LEU A 78 -6.17 -14.48 -8.68
N LYS A 79 -7.46 -14.46 -9.02
CA LYS A 79 -8.43 -15.45 -8.55
C LYS A 79 -8.05 -16.87 -8.96
N LYS A 80 -7.66 -17.08 -10.23
CA LYS A 80 -7.20 -18.39 -10.73
C LYS A 80 -5.94 -18.86 -9.99
N LYS A 81 -4.97 -17.96 -9.78
CA LYS A 81 -3.72 -18.27 -9.06
C LYS A 81 -3.97 -18.62 -7.59
N MET A 82 -4.84 -17.88 -6.88
CA MET A 82 -5.18 -18.19 -5.48
C MET A 82 -5.93 -19.53 -5.36
N ALA A 83 -6.90 -19.81 -6.25
CA ALA A 83 -7.59 -21.09 -6.25
C ALA A 83 -6.65 -22.29 -6.50
N ALA A 84 -5.66 -22.11 -7.38
CA ALA A 84 -4.64 -23.13 -7.63
C ALA A 84 -3.73 -23.36 -6.42
N ILE A 85 -3.36 -22.30 -5.69
CA ILE A 85 -2.60 -22.37 -4.43
C ILE A 85 -3.40 -23.16 -3.39
N GLU A 86 -4.67 -22.82 -3.17
CA GLU A 86 -5.55 -23.51 -2.22
C GLU A 86 -5.78 -24.99 -2.56
N ALA A 87 -5.89 -25.33 -3.85
CA ALA A 87 -6.01 -26.72 -4.30
C ALA A 87 -4.72 -27.51 -4.08
N ALA A 88 -3.57 -26.89 -4.36
CA ALA A 88 -2.26 -27.49 -4.12
C ALA A 88 -2.01 -27.76 -2.62
N GLU A 89 -2.42 -26.85 -1.74
CA GLU A 89 -2.33 -27.02 -0.27
C GLU A 89 -3.23 -28.15 0.25
N ARG A 90 -4.40 -28.37 -0.37
CA ARG A 90 -5.32 -29.47 -0.01
C ARG A 90 -4.91 -30.83 -0.57
N GLY A 91 -3.81 -30.91 -1.33
CA GLY A 91 -3.38 -32.15 -1.99
C GLY A 91 -4.37 -32.65 -3.05
N GLU A 92 -5.30 -31.79 -3.49
CA GLU A 92 -6.21 -32.07 -4.58
C GLU A 92 -5.44 -31.84 -5.89
N SER A 93 -5.00 -32.93 -6.51
CA SER A 93 -4.53 -32.91 -7.90
C SER A 93 -5.71 -32.49 -8.78
N LEU A 94 -5.77 -31.21 -9.15
CA LEU A 94 -6.65 -30.73 -10.21
C LEU A 94 -6.37 -31.54 -11.47
N GLY A 95 -7.34 -32.37 -11.83
CA GLY A 95 -7.32 -33.15 -13.06
C GLY A 95 -7.09 -32.23 -14.25
N ASP A 96 -6.19 -32.70 -15.10
CA ASP A 96 -5.78 -32.10 -16.36
C ASP A 96 -6.96 -31.46 -17.10
N SER A 97 -7.01 -30.14 -17.10
CA SER A 97 -7.83 -29.37 -18.02
C SER A 97 -6.83 -28.62 -18.88
N GLU A 98 -6.41 -29.31 -19.94
CA GLU A 98 -5.67 -28.74 -21.06
C GLU A 98 -6.48 -27.59 -21.65
N GLU A 99 -6.24 -26.36 -21.20
CA GLU A 99 -6.26 -25.19 -22.07
C GLU A 99 -5.53 -23.99 -21.44
N ASP A 100 -4.41 -23.71 -22.10
CA ASP A 100 -3.67 -22.46 -22.25
C ASP A 100 -2.80 -21.92 -21.10
N GLY A 101 -1.48 -22.09 -21.27
CA GLY A 101 -0.53 -20.99 -21.12
C GLY A 101 0.37 -20.95 -19.87
N ALA A 102 0.25 -21.86 -18.90
CA ALA A 102 1.16 -21.84 -17.75
C ALA A 102 2.54 -22.40 -18.14
N THR A 103 3.52 -21.52 -18.32
CA THR A 103 4.91 -21.96 -18.55
C THR A 103 5.43 -22.75 -17.34
N PRO A 104 6.35 -23.71 -17.52
CA PRO A 104 6.94 -24.48 -16.42
C PRO A 104 7.53 -23.63 -15.29
N GLN A 105 7.88 -22.37 -15.56
CA GLN A 105 8.36 -21.42 -14.55
C GLN A 105 7.23 -20.91 -13.63
N GLU A 106 6.01 -20.71 -14.13
CA GLU A 106 4.90 -20.20 -13.31
C GLU A 106 4.40 -21.21 -12.28
N VAL A 107 4.37 -22.50 -12.64
CA VAL A 107 4.03 -23.58 -11.69
C VAL A 107 5.10 -23.76 -10.61
N ASP A 108 6.37 -23.53 -10.93
CA ASP A 108 7.47 -23.64 -9.95
C ASP A 108 7.51 -22.44 -8.99
N VAL A 109 7.22 -21.24 -9.51
CA VAL A 109 7.03 -20.04 -8.69
C VAL A 109 5.83 -20.23 -7.75
N ALA A 110 4.71 -20.75 -8.24
CA ALA A 110 3.55 -21.05 -7.40
C ALA A 110 3.90 -22.04 -6.27
N LYS A 111 4.60 -23.14 -6.59
CA LYS A 111 5.07 -24.11 -5.59
C LYS A 111 6.04 -23.49 -4.56
N THR A 112 6.94 -22.61 -5.00
CA THR A 112 7.91 -21.94 -4.13
C THR A 112 7.23 -20.96 -3.17
N LEU A 113 6.22 -20.23 -3.67
CA LEU A 113 5.41 -19.32 -2.85
C LEU A 113 4.59 -20.08 -1.81
N VAL A 114 3.94 -21.19 -2.19
CA VAL A 114 3.22 -22.09 -1.29
C VAL A 114 4.13 -22.59 -0.17
N ALA A 115 5.32 -23.10 -0.50
CA ALA A 115 6.27 -23.62 0.49
C ALA A 115 6.76 -22.52 1.47
N THR A 116 6.93 -21.29 0.98
CA THR A 116 7.35 -20.15 1.80
C THR A 116 6.26 -19.71 2.78
N LEU A 117 4.99 -19.68 2.34
CA LEU A 117 3.86 -19.29 3.18
C LEU A 117 3.49 -20.38 4.21
N GLY A 118 3.49 -21.65 3.79
CA GLY A 118 3.16 -22.78 4.68
C GLY A 118 4.15 -22.99 5.84
N SER A 119 5.36 -22.42 5.76
CA SER A 119 6.35 -22.51 6.84
C SER A 119 6.08 -21.56 8.02
N ILE A 120 5.16 -20.60 7.89
CA ILE A 120 4.89 -19.55 8.89
C ILE A 120 3.83 -19.97 9.92
N GLU A 121 2.94 -20.92 9.62
CA GLU A 121 1.75 -21.19 10.45
C GLU A 121 1.92 -22.17 11.61
N LYS A 122 3.10 -22.78 11.80
CA LYS A 122 3.24 -23.85 12.81
C LYS A 122 3.80 -23.41 14.16
N HIS A 123 3.06 -22.58 14.90
CA HIS A 123 3.09 -22.60 16.38
C HIS A 123 1.80 -21.99 16.96
N GLU A 124 0.77 -22.82 17.18
CA GLU A 124 -0.38 -22.46 18.00
C GLU A 124 -0.02 -22.59 19.49
N ASP A 125 -0.13 -21.50 20.25
CA ASP A 125 -0.35 -21.52 21.70
C ASP A 125 -1.70 -20.85 21.99
N PRO A 126 -2.57 -21.41 22.86
CA PRO A 126 -3.89 -20.86 23.10
C PRO A 126 -3.87 -19.73 24.13
N GLN A 127 -4.84 -18.82 23.99
CA GLN A 127 -5.46 -17.97 25.03
C GLN A 127 -5.07 -16.48 25.03
N SER A 128 -5.98 -15.64 24.52
CA SER A 128 -6.09 -14.21 24.83
C SER A 128 -7.56 -13.82 25.00
N PRO A 129 -7.92 -13.04 26.05
CA PRO A 129 -9.33 -12.73 26.37
C PRO A 129 -9.93 -11.66 25.42
N PRO A 130 -11.27 -11.58 25.30
CA PRO A 130 -11.94 -10.68 24.38
C PRO A 130 -11.80 -9.20 24.82
N SER A 131 -11.39 -8.34 23.88
CA SER A 131 -11.20 -6.91 24.11
C SER A 131 -12.51 -6.13 24.02
N ILE A 132 -12.96 -5.54 25.13
CA ILE A 132 -14.08 -4.58 25.15
C ILE A 132 -13.67 -3.32 24.37
N ARG A 133 -14.43 -2.98 23.33
CA ARG A 133 -14.26 -1.74 22.56
C ARG A 133 -15.09 -0.64 23.23
N LYS A 134 -14.45 0.47 23.63
CA LYS A 134 -15.14 1.77 23.75
C LYS A 134 -14.85 2.57 22.48
N PRO A 135 -15.85 3.19 21.84
CA PRO A 135 -15.63 4.08 20.71
C PRO A 135 -15.05 5.41 21.22
N SER A 136 -13.94 5.87 20.66
CA SER A 136 -13.46 7.24 20.83
C SER A 136 -13.90 8.07 19.62
N GLU A 137 -14.82 9.00 19.84
CA GLU A 137 -15.20 10.04 18.87
C GLU A 137 -14.04 11.04 18.72
N ILE A 138 -13.52 11.21 17.51
CA ILE A 138 -12.70 12.40 17.15
C ILE A 138 -13.15 12.86 15.75
N PRO A 139 -13.34 14.18 15.53
CA PRO A 139 -14.12 14.69 14.40
C PRO A 139 -13.35 14.64 13.07
N ILE A 140 -14.07 14.38 12.00
CA ILE A 140 -13.59 14.48 10.62
C ILE A 140 -13.58 15.97 10.25
N ILE A 141 -12.39 16.57 10.09
CA ILE A 141 -12.26 17.93 9.58
C ILE A 141 -12.45 17.87 8.06
N ASN A 142 -13.62 18.29 7.58
CA ASN A 142 -13.89 18.49 6.16
C ASN A 142 -13.31 19.85 5.74
N THR A 143 -12.26 19.84 4.94
CA THR A 143 -11.75 21.04 4.28
C THR A 143 -12.59 21.38 3.05
N SER A 144 -13.62 22.20 3.22
CA SER A 144 -14.26 22.93 2.11
C SER A 144 -15.11 24.10 2.62
N VAL A 145 -14.60 25.34 2.50
CA VAL A 145 -15.29 26.54 1.97
C VAL A 145 -14.47 27.80 2.31
N SER A 146 -14.21 28.63 1.29
CA SER A 146 -13.62 29.98 1.40
C SER A 146 -14.61 30.99 2.00
N SER A 147 -14.13 32.02 2.72
CA SER A 147 -14.32 33.44 2.38
C SER A 147 -14.01 34.38 3.56
N GLU A 148 -13.13 35.35 3.29
CA GLU A 148 -13.07 36.75 3.77
C GLU A 148 -12.71 37.12 5.22
N GLY A 149 -11.89 38.18 5.34
CA GLY A 149 -11.89 39.09 6.49
C GLY A 149 -10.57 39.28 7.24
N ASP A 150 -9.70 40.09 6.66
CA ASP A 150 -8.75 41.07 7.25
C ASP A 150 -8.42 41.07 8.77
N ALA A 151 -7.13 41.10 9.11
CA ALA A 151 -6.48 42.07 10.01
C ALA A 151 -5.02 41.68 10.34
N THR A 152 -4.06 42.34 9.71
CA THR A 152 -2.68 42.54 10.21
C THR A 152 -2.67 43.44 11.45
N PRO A 153 -1.67 43.30 12.36
CA PRO A 153 -0.51 44.20 12.27
C PRO A 153 0.85 43.54 12.49
N ASP A 154 1.78 43.90 11.60
CA ASP A 154 3.21 44.21 11.76
C ASP A 154 4.00 43.61 12.96
N ASP A 155 5.00 42.79 12.63
CA ASP A 155 6.32 42.90 13.25
C ASP A 155 7.40 42.58 12.18
N SER A 156 8.31 43.52 11.98
CA SER A 156 9.28 43.60 10.87
C SER A 156 10.67 43.03 11.26
N PRO A 157 11.61 42.84 10.29
CA PRO A 157 12.53 41.69 10.29
C PRO A 157 13.91 41.96 10.94
N THR A 158 14.47 40.93 11.60
CA THR A 158 15.90 40.93 11.97
C THR A 158 16.77 40.41 10.83
N GLN A 159 17.79 41.21 10.51
CA GLN A 159 18.64 41.16 9.33
C GLN A 159 19.64 39.98 9.31
N LEU A 160 19.97 39.59 8.09
CA LEU A 160 21.02 38.66 7.68
C LEU A 160 22.44 39.16 8.06
N LEU A 161 23.32 38.24 8.43
CA LEU A 161 24.77 38.37 8.26
C LEU A 161 25.34 37.13 7.52
N PRO A 162 26.29 37.31 6.57
CA PRO A 162 26.79 36.25 5.68
C PRO A 162 27.92 35.40 6.30
N PRO A 163 28.23 34.21 5.72
CA PRO A 163 29.22 33.28 6.26
C PRO A 163 30.67 33.69 5.94
N ARG A 164 31.60 33.18 6.77
CA ARG A 164 33.06 33.27 6.62
C ARG A 164 33.62 32.11 5.80
#